data_AF-A0A1Q3EBB5-F1
#
_entry.id   AF-A0A1Q3EBB5-F1
#
_cell.length_a   1.000
_cell.length_b   1.000
_cell.length_c   1.000
_cell.angle_alpha   90.00
_cell.angle_beta   90.00
_cell.angle_gamma   90.00
#
_symmetry.space_group_name_H-M   'P 1'
#
loop_
_entity.id
_entity.type
_entity.pdbx_description
1 polymer ?
#
loop_
_entity_poly.entity_id
_entity_poly.type
_entity_poly.pdbx_seq_one_letter_code
_entity_poly.pdbx_strand_id
1 'polypeptide(L)'
;MSPTPTLVDRSDGSPVSWKARKTCHRSPKVTEAQKCARAAKEPRRKEVLARALRIRTVENSPVNEQQYRVLRMVYDEITKYPKDHWIAIVAVIIHRSFAQVKHWFSNERQKNKSGETMDWHNELGEKIRVRPMAIELCEQWSDEFFENVVMVYNFKSLKLLQWVE
;
A
#
# COMPACT_ATOMS: atom_id res chain seq x y z
N MET A 1 22.88 -63.32 -47.36
CA MET A 1 24.13 -62.72 -46.87
C MET A 1 23.93 -61.21 -46.86
N SER A 2 23.82 -60.61 -45.68
CA SER A 2 23.78 -59.15 -45.51
C SER A 2 25.20 -58.58 -45.57
N PRO A 3 25.35 -57.28 -45.90
CA PRO A 3 26.10 -56.43 -44.98
C PRO A 3 25.44 -55.05 -44.74
N THR A 4 25.29 -54.77 -43.43
CA THR A 4 25.57 -53.53 -42.68
C THR A 4 25.23 -52.15 -43.28
N PRO A 5 24.40 -51.33 -42.59
CA PRO A 5 24.37 -49.88 -42.75
C PRO A 5 25.33 -49.18 -41.77
N THR A 6 26.15 -48.28 -42.31
CA THR A 6 27.11 -47.45 -41.57
C THR A 6 26.43 -46.23 -40.95
N LEU A 7 26.69 -46.02 -39.66
CA LEU A 7 26.34 -44.86 -38.84
C LEU A 7 26.83 -43.55 -39.49
N VAL A 8 25.96 -42.54 -39.58
CA VAL A 8 26.37 -41.15 -39.83
C VAL A 8 26.07 -40.29 -38.60
N ASP A 9 27.15 -39.76 -38.07
CA ASP A 9 27.29 -38.82 -36.96
C ASP A 9 26.50 -37.52 -37.24
N ARG A 10 25.69 -37.07 -36.27
CA ARG A 10 25.04 -35.76 -36.30
C ARG A 10 25.39 -35.03 -35.02
N SER A 11 26.38 -34.14 -35.15
CA SER A 11 26.90 -33.28 -34.11
C SER A 11 25.87 -32.34 -33.52
N ASP A 12 26.03 -32.13 -32.21
CA ASP A 12 25.31 -31.24 -31.32
C ASP A 12 25.30 -29.78 -31.78
N GLY A 13 24.10 -29.25 -32.03
CA GLY A 13 23.83 -27.82 -32.14
C GLY A 13 23.03 -27.35 -30.93
N SER A 14 23.72 -26.94 -29.87
CA SER A 14 23.12 -26.34 -28.67
C SER A 14 22.40 -25.02 -29.00
N PRO A 15 21.14 -24.79 -28.57
CA PRO A 15 20.52 -23.48 -28.67
C PRO A 15 21.02 -22.59 -27.53
N VAL A 16 21.81 -21.57 -27.89
CA VAL A 16 22.29 -20.52 -26.99
C VAL A 16 21.10 -19.74 -26.42
N SER A 17 20.89 -19.89 -25.12
CA SER A 17 19.83 -19.27 -24.32
C SER A 17 20.14 -17.78 -24.07
N TRP A 18 19.50 -16.89 -24.83
CA TRP A 18 19.53 -15.44 -24.61
C TRP A 18 18.58 -15.02 -23.48
N LYS A 19 18.84 -15.47 -22.25
CA LYS A 19 18.21 -14.88 -21.06
C LYS A 19 19.01 -13.65 -20.64
N ALA A 20 18.72 -12.52 -21.28
CA ALA A 20 19.11 -11.21 -20.78
C ALA A 20 18.59 -11.08 -19.33
N ARG A 21 19.51 -11.17 -18.36
CA ARG A 21 19.18 -10.96 -16.95
C ARG A 21 18.75 -9.51 -16.80
N LYS A 22 17.45 -9.28 -16.60
CA LYS A 22 16.91 -8.01 -16.14
C LYS A 22 17.72 -7.59 -14.92
N THR A 23 18.40 -6.46 -15.00
CA THR A 23 19.08 -5.81 -13.88
C THR A 23 18.05 -5.64 -12.77
N CYS A 24 18.20 -6.42 -11.71
CA CYS A 24 17.35 -6.30 -10.53
C CYS A 24 17.62 -4.93 -9.91
N HIS A 25 16.60 -4.08 -9.88
CA HIS A 25 16.65 -2.79 -9.19
C HIS A 25 17.09 -3.03 -7.74
N ARG A 26 18.32 -2.67 -7.41
CA ARG A 26 18.87 -2.83 -6.07
C ARG A 26 18.26 -1.73 -5.21
N SER A 27 17.29 -2.09 -4.37
CA SER A 27 16.71 -1.16 -3.41
C SER A 27 17.82 -0.49 -2.59
N PRO A 28 17.70 0.81 -2.25
CA PRO A 28 18.67 1.50 -1.41
C PRO A 28 18.96 0.70 -0.13
N LYS A 29 20.23 0.60 0.26
CA LYS A 29 20.61 -0.10 1.48
C LYS A 29 20.07 0.68 2.68
N VAL A 30 19.12 0.08 3.40
CA VAL A 30 18.55 0.62 4.64
C VAL A 30 19.66 0.71 5.70
N THR A 31 19.81 1.87 6.33
CA THR A 31 20.82 2.07 7.38
C THR A 31 20.47 1.26 8.64
N GLU A 32 21.46 0.98 9.48
CA GLU A 32 21.20 0.25 10.73
C GLU A 32 20.24 1.03 11.65
N ALA A 33 20.40 2.36 11.72
CA ALA A 33 19.48 3.25 12.41
C ALA A 33 18.04 3.11 11.92
N GLN A 34 17.83 3.02 10.60
CA GLN A 34 16.50 2.81 10.01
C GLN A 34 15.92 1.43 10.36
N LYS A 35 16.73 0.38 10.42
CA LYS A 35 16.27 -0.94 10.86
C LYS A 35 15.82 -0.92 12.32
N CYS A 36 16.61 -0.31 13.19
CA CYS A 36 16.26 -0.14 14.61
C CYS A 36 14.97 0.68 14.76
N ALA A 37 14.83 1.78 14.02
CA ALA A 37 13.63 2.61 14.04
C ALA A 37 12.38 1.83 13.56
N ARG A 38 12.51 1.01 12.50
CA ARG A 38 11.42 0.11 12.07
C ARG A 38 11.05 -0.87 13.15
N ALA A 39 12.03 -1.53 13.75
CA ALA A 39 11.80 -2.51 14.81
C ALA A 39 11.10 -1.88 16.01
N ALA A 40 11.40 -0.62 16.33
CA ALA A 40 10.73 0.12 17.41
C ALA A 40 9.26 0.46 17.08
N LYS A 41 8.92 0.69 15.81
CA LYS A 41 7.54 1.01 15.36
C LYS A 41 6.67 -0.23 15.15
N GLU A 42 7.28 -1.38 14.87
CA GLU A 42 6.60 -2.62 14.54
C GLU A 42 5.59 -3.11 15.61
N PRO A 43 5.87 -3.03 16.92
CA PRO A 43 4.90 -3.42 17.96
C PRO A 43 3.61 -2.60 17.87
N ARG A 44 3.71 -1.28 17.70
CA ARG A 44 2.54 -0.40 17.55
C ARG A 44 1.75 -0.74 16.29
N ARG A 45 2.43 -0.95 15.15
CA ARG A 45 1.79 -1.36 13.89
C ARG A 45 0.99 -2.65 14.06
N LYS A 46 1.57 -3.65 14.74
CA LYS A 46 0.90 -4.92 15.06
C LYS A 46 -0.31 -4.72 15.97
N GLU A 47 -0.18 -3.89 17.00
CA GLU A 47 -1.28 -3.58 17.90
C GLU A 47 -2.45 -2.90 17.16
N VAL A 48 -2.17 -1.89 16.35
CA VAL A 48 -3.18 -1.18 15.55
C VAL A 48 -3.86 -2.13 14.56
N LEU A 49 -3.08 -2.98 13.89
CA LEU A 49 -3.63 -4.02 13.02
C LEU A 49 -4.53 -4.99 13.79
N ALA A 50 -4.10 -5.48 14.96
CA ALA A 50 -4.90 -6.35 15.80
C ALA A 50 -6.19 -5.67 16.31
N ARG A 51 -6.16 -4.36 16.56
CA ARG A 51 -7.37 -3.57 16.86
C ARG A 51 -8.29 -3.50 15.65
N ALA A 52 -7.76 -3.19 14.48
CA ALA A 52 -8.55 -3.11 13.23
C ALA A 52 -9.22 -4.45 12.87
N LEU A 53 -8.52 -5.56 13.07
CA LEU A 53 -9.05 -6.91 12.80
C LEU A 53 -10.16 -7.35 13.78
N ARG A 54 -10.24 -6.73 14.96
CA ARG A 54 -11.31 -7.00 15.93
C ARG A 54 -12.63 -6.29 15.61
N ILE A 55 -12.61 -5.31 14.70
CA ILE A 55 -13.80 -4.56 14.31
C ILE A 55 -14.72 -5.46 13.49
N ARG A 56 -15.89 -5.78 14.06
CA ARG A 56 -16.94 -6.54 13.38
C ARG A 56 -17.92 -5.58 12.72
N THR A 57 -18.16 -5.79 11.44
CA THR A 57 -19.12 -5.04 10.63
C THR A 57 -19.93 -6.02 9.79
N VAL A 58 -21.14 -5.63 9.40
CA VAL A 58 -21.91 -6.40 8.43
C VAL A 58 -21.13 -6.51 7.13
N GLU A 59 -20.99 -7.74 6.62
CA GLU A 59 -20.33 -8.00 5.34
C GLU A 59 -21.05 -7.26 4.21
N ASN A 60 -20.28 -6.75 3.23
CA ASN A 60 -20.80 -6.01 2.07
C ASN A 60 -21.67 -4.78 2.38
N SER A 61 -21.84 -4.38 3.64
CA SER A 61 -22.51 -3.14 3.98
C SER A 61 -21.74 -1.96 3.36
N PRO A 62 -22.44 -0.98 2.77
CA PRO A 62 -21.81 0.21 2.22
C PRO A 62 -21.15 1.03 3.33
N VAL A 63 -20.15 1.82 2.95
CA VAL A 63 -19.61 2.89 3.80
C VAL A 63 -20.65 4.01 3.87
N ASN A 64 -20.85 4.58 5.06
CA ASN A 64 -21.72 5.75 5.19
C ASN A 64 -21.03 7.01 4.64
N GLU A 65 -21.79 8.11 4.51
CA GLU A 65 -21.29 9.37 3.95
C GLU A 65 -20.04 9.90 4.67
N GLN A 66 -20.02 9.84 6.00
CA GLN A 66 -18.87 10.24 6.81
C GLN A 66 -17.62 9.40 6.50
N GLN A 67 -17.77 8.08 6.53
CA GLN A 67 -16.70 7.13 6.24
C GLN A 67 -16.19 7.33 4.81
N TYR A 68 -17.10 7.55 3.86
CA TYR A 68 -16.78 7.82 2.47
C TYR A 68 -15.92 9.07 2.31
N ARG A 69 -16.26 10.18 2.97
CA ARG A 69 -15.47 11.42 2.93
C ARG A 69 -14.04 11.22 3.43
N VAL A 70 -13.85 10.49 4.52
CA VAL A 70 -12.51 10.19 5.05
C VAL A 70 -11.71 9.33 4.06
N LEU A 71 -12.34 8.29 3.51
CA LEU A 71 -11.71 7.41 2.53
C LEU A 71 -11.31 8.16 1.24
N ARG A 72 -12.17 9.06 0.76
CA ARG A 72 -11.88 9.93 -0.39
C ARG A 72 -10.74 10.89 -0.11
N MET A 73 -10.73 11.57 1.03
CA MET A 73 -9.60 12.44 1.41
C MET A 73 -8.28 11.68 1.38
N VAL A 74 -8.21 10.49 1.99
CA VAL A 74 -6.98 9.69 1.97
C VAL A 74 -6.61 9.31 0.53
N TYR A 75 -7.56 8.91 -0.32
CA TYR A 75 -7.30 8.49 -1.70
C TYR A 75 -6.86 9.63 -2.63
N ASP A 76 -7.55 10.76 -2.56
CA ASP A 76 -7.37 11.90 -3.45
C ASP A 76 -6.18 12.75 -3.04
N GLU A 77 -6.00 12.96 -1.74
CA GLU A 77 -5.05 13.93 -1.21
C GLU A 77 -3.76 13.31 -0.71
N ILE A 78 -3.80 12.08 -0.17
CA ILE A 78 -2.63 11.46 0.50
C ILE A 78 -2.03 10.35 -0.37
N THR A 79 -2.78 9.27 -0.59
CA THR A 79 -2.29 8.09 -1.29
C THR A 79 -3.41 7.19 -1.82
N LYS A 80 -3.24 6.70 -3.04
CA LYS A 80 -4.07 5.61 -3.60
C LYS A 80 -3.66 4.23 -3.11
N TYR A 81 -2.45 4.12 -2.55
CA TYR A 81 -1.79 2.87 -2.19
C TYR A 81 -1.34 2.89 -0.73
N PRO A 82 -2.27 3.13 0.22
CA PRO A 82 -1.93 3.07 1.63
C PRO A 82 -1.39 1.67 1.97
N LYS A 83 -0.35 1.63 2.81
CA LYS A 83 0.19 0.38 3.34
C LYS A 83 -0.77 -0.24 4.34
N ASP A 84 -0.58 -1.53 4.64
CA ASP A 84 -1.47 -2.25 5.56
C ASP A 84 -1.56 -1.59 6.95
N HIS A 85 -0.46 -1.04 7.50
CA HIS A 85 -0.55 -0.31 8.78
C HIS A 85 -1.36 0.99 8.67
N TRP A 86 -1.32 1.71 7.54
CA TRP A 86 -2.18 2.88 7.30
C TRP A 86 -3.65 2.49 7.07
N ILE A 87 -3.90 1.38 6.36
CA ILE A 87 -5.25 0.81 6.25
C ILE A 87 -5.80 0.48 7.65
N ALA A 88 -4.98 -0.11 8.52
CA ALA A 88 -5.38 -0.42 9.89
C ALA A 88 -5.70 0.83 10.71
N ILE A 89 -4.88 1.89 10.58
CA ILE A 89 -5.16 3.19 11.19
C ILE A 89 -6.51 3.74 10.72
N VAL A 90 -6.74 3.80 9.40
CA VAL A 90 -8.00 4.28 8.83
C VAL A 90 -9.18 3.45 9.37
N ALA A 91 -9.08 2.12 9.31
CA ALA A 91 -10.09 1.17 9.80
C ALA A 91 -10.49 1.43 11.26
N VAL A 92 -9.50 1.67 12.14
CA VAL A 92 -9.73 2.02 13.55
C VAL A 92 -10.45 3.35 13.67
N ILE A 93 -10.02 4.39 12.95
CA ILE A 93 -10.57 5.75 13.05
C ILE A 93 -12.03 5.82 12.57
N ILE A 94 -12.35 5.17 11.44
CA ILE A 94 -13.69 5.23 10.84
C ILE A 94 -14.61 4.10 11.32
N HIS A 95 -14.15 3.29 12.27
CA HIS A 95 -14.84 2.11 12.80
C HIS A 95 -15.34 1.17 11.71
N ARG A 96 -14.47 0.82 10.76
CA ARG A 96 -14.77 -0.11 9.67
C ARG A 96 -13.80 -1.27 9.65
N SER A 97 -14.26 -2.45 9.22
CA SER A 97 -13.37 -3.61 9.18
C SER A 97 -12.18 -3.38 8.23
N PHE A 98 -11.02 -3.88 8.63
CA PHE A 98 -9.78 -3.80 7.84
C PHE A 98 -9.97 -4.26 6.39
N ALA A 99 -10.66 -5.39 6.20
CA ALA A 99 -10.91 -5.97 4.88
C ALA A 99 -11.76 -5.03 4.00
N GLN A 100 -12.81 -4.43 4.54
CA GLN A 100 -13.65 -3.51 3.79
C GLN A 100 -12.89 -2.25 3.35
N VAL A 101 -12.06 -1.68 4.23
CA VAL A 101 -11.20 -0.54 3.87
C VAL A 101 -10.24 -0.93 2.75
N LYS A 102 -9.56 -2.08 2.88
CA LYS A 102 -8.64 -2.60 1.85
C LYS A 102 -9.35 -2.82 0.51
N HIS A 103 -10.54 -3.42 0.53
CA HIS A 103 -11.36 -3.62 -0.67
C HIS A 103 -11.81 -2.30 -1.29
N TRP A 104 -12.20 -1.32 -0.47
CA TRP A 104 -12.61 0.00 -0.94
C TRP A 104 -11.48 0.66 -1.76
N PHE A 105 -10.25 0.70 -1.22
CA PHE A 105 -9.11 1.25 -1.97
C PHE A 105 -8.80 0.46 -3.24
N SER A 106 -8.98 -0.87 -3.22
CA SER A 106 -8.80 -1.71 -4.40
C SER A 106 -9.81 -1.36 -5.50
N ASN A 107 -11.09 -1.31 -5.16
CA ASN A 107 -12.17 -0.98 -6.08
C ASN A 107 -11.99 0.44 -6.63
N GLU A 108 -11.59 1.39 -5.79
CA GLU A 108 -11.43 2.77 -6.18
C GLU A 108 -10.30 2.95 -7.19
N ARG A 109 -9.21 2.18 -7.10
CA ARG A 109 -8.15 2.13 -8.13
C ARG A 109 -8.58 1.47 -9.44
N GLN A 110 -9.49 0.51 -9.39
CA GLN A 110 -10.01 -0.13 -10.59
C GLN A 110 -10.95 0.80 -11.36
N LYS A 111 -11.78 1.55 -10.63
CA LYS A 111 -12.66 2.59 -11.19
C LYS A 111 -11.87 3.79 -11.70
N ASN A 112 -10.96 4.31 -10.87
CA ASN A 112 -10.18 5.51 -11.15
C ASN A 112 -8.72 5.13 -11.46
N LYS A 113 -8.44 4.88 -12.74
CA LYS A 113 -7.09 4.51 -13.20
C LYS A 113 -6.15 5.71 -13.33
N SER A 114 -6.69 6.93 -13.39
CA SER A 114 -5.96 8.18 -13.58
C SER A 114 -5.56 8.81 -12.24
N GLY A 115 -4.46 9.56 -12.24
CA GLY A 115 -4.00 10.37 -11.10
C GLY A 115 -2.59 10.01 -10.69
N GLU A 116 -1.77 11.03 -10.60
CA GLU A 116 -0.34 10.94 -10.32
C GLU A 116 -0.07 10.49 -8.88
N THR A 117 1.01 9.72 -8.72
CA THR A 117 1.60 9.36 -7.43
C THR A 117 3.11 9.40 -7.57
N MET A 118 3.79 9.93 -6.57
CA MET A 118 5.25 9.93 -6.48
C MET A 118 5.72 8.87 -5.50
N ASP A 119 6.82 8.20 -5.86
CA ASP A 119 7.52 7.30 -4.96
C ASP A 119 8.34 8.13 -3.96
N TRP A 120 8.05 7.95 -2.67
CA TRP A 120 8.73 8.64 -1.58
C TRP A 120 9.32 7.64 -0.59
N HIS A 121 10.38 8.01 0.13
CA HIS A 121 10.93 7.19 1.21
C HIS A 121 10.75 7.93 2.52
N ASN A 122 10.10 7.28 3.48
CA ASN A 122 9.95 7.86 4.82
C ASN A 122 11.28 7.78 5.61
N GLU A 123 11.27 8.34 6.82
CA GLU A 123 12.39 8.28 7.78
C GLU A 123 12.89 6.86 8.06
N LEU A 124 12.01 5.86 7.91
CA LEU A 124 12.30 4.44 8.08
C LEU A 124 12.93 3.82 6.81
N GLY A 125 13.18 4.59 5.75
CA GLY A 125 13.65 4.13 4.46
C GLY A 125 12.64 3.25 3.72
N GLU A 126 11.37 3.27 4.12
CA GLU A 126 10.33 2.50 3.44
C GLU A 126 9.76 3.29 2.28
N LYS A 127 9.67 2.64 1.13
CA LYS A 127 8.99 3.19 -0.03
C LYS A 127 7.49 3.34 0.26
N ILE A 128 6.95 4.54 0.10
CA ILE A 128 5.53 4.87 0.11
C ILE A 128 5.19 5.53 -1.23
N ARG A 129 3.95 5.37 -1.69
CA ARG A 129 3.44 6.10 -2.86
C ARG A 129 2.49 7.16 -2.35
N VAL A 130 2.77 8.43 -2.61
CA VAL A 130 1.98 9.56 -2.12
C VAL A 130 1.59 10.47 -3.27
N ARG A 131 0.57 11.29 -3.07
CA ARG A 131 0.17 12.32 -4.02
C ARG A 131 1.16 13.49 -3.96
N PRO A 132 1.38 14.23 -5.08
CA PRO A 132 2.23 15.42 -5.06
C PRO A 132 1.81 16.43 -3.98
N MET A 133 0.51 16.71 -3.87
CA MET A 133 -0.05 17.60 -2.86
C MET A 133 0.27 17.17 -1.41
N ALA A 134 0.35 15.86 -1.13
CA ALA A 134 0.73 15.36 0.18
C ALA A 134 2.18 15.72 0.54
N ILE A 135 3.08 15.72 -0.45
CA ILE A 135 4.49 16.06 -0.28
C ILE A 135 4.62 17.57 -0.04
N GLU A 136 3.88 18.39 -0.81
CA GLU A 136 3.87 19.85 -0.65
C GLU A 136 3.40 20.26 0.76
N LEU A 137 2.46 19.53 1.34
CA LEU A 137 1.97 19.78 2.70
C LEU A 137 2.94 19.31 3.79
N CYS A 138 3.63 18.19 3.56
CA CYS A 138 4.56 17.61 4.52
C CYS A 138 5.57 16.69 3.85
N GLU A 139 6.85 16.97 4.04
CA GLU A 139 7.94 16.15 3.52
C GLU A 139 8.10 14.82 4.28
N GLN A 140 7.58 14.73 5.51
CA GLN A 140 7.81 13.60 6.42
C GLN A 140 6.52 12.92 6.85
N TRP A 141 6.06 11.97 6.04
CA TRP A 141 4.92 11.12 6.36
C TRP A 141 5.31 9.93 7.24
N SER A 142 5.08 10.07 8.55
CA SER A 142 5.14 8.99 9.55
C SER A 142 3.77 8.38 9.81
N ASP A 143 3.73 7.24 10.51
CA ASP A 143 2.47 6.60 10.92
C ASP A 143 1.66 7.51 11.85
N GLU A 144 2.33 8.19 12.78
CA GLU A 144 1.70 9.12 13.72
C GLU A 144 1.14 10.36 13.03
N PHE A 145 1.90 10.93 12.10
CA PHE A 145 1.44 12.09 11.35
C PHE A 145 0.21 11.73 10.50
N PHE A 146 0.28 10.59 9.79
CA PHE A 146 -0.86 10.07 9.04
C PHE A 146 -2.09 9.84 9.93
N GLU A 147 -1.92 9.20 11.08
CA GLU A 147 -3.01 8.97 12.06
C GLU A 147 -3.65 10.29 12.50
N ASN A 148 -2.85 11.30 12.85
CA ASN A 148 -3.34 12.61 13.28
C ASN A 148 -4.12 13.32 12.18
N VAL A 149 -3.61 13.35 10.95
CA VAL A 149 -4.31 13.97 9.81
C VAL A 149 -5.67 13.32 9.59
N VAL A 150 -5.74 11.99 9.59
CA VAL A 150 -6.99 11.25 9.39
C VAL A 150 -7.96 11.46 10.56
N MET A 151 -7.48 11.48 11.80
CA MET A 151 -8.32 11.74 12.99
C MET A 151 -8.92 13.15 12.95
N VAL A 152 -8.10 14.17 12.69
CA VAL A 152 -8.57 15.57 12.61
C VAL A 152 -9.60 15.72 11.50
N TYR A 153 -9.35 15.13 10.33
CA TYR A 153 -10.30 15.19 9.21
C TYR A 153 -11.60 14.44 9.51
N ASN A 154 -11.52 13.27 10.14
CA ASN A 154 -12.71 12.51 10.56
C ASN A 154 -13.56 13.33 11.55
N PHE A 155 -12.93 13.96 12.56
CA PHE A 155 -13.62 14.85 13.49
C PHE A 155 -14.29 16.03 12.78
N LYS A 156 -13.57 16.71 11.89
CA LYS A 156 -14.14 17.83 11.10
C LYS A 156 -15.32 17.37 10.24
N SER A 157 -15.20 16.23 9.58
CA SER A 157 -16.27 15.71 8.72
C SER A 157 -17.51 15.34 9.54
N LEU A 158 -17.35 14.76 10.74
CA LEU A 158 -18.46 14.50 11.67
C LEU A 158 -19.17 15.80 12.06
N LYS A 159 -18.39 16.84 12.36
CA LYS A 159 -18.94 18.15 12.69
C LYS A 159 -19.66 18.77 11.50
N LEU A 160 -19.11 18.72 10.29
CA LEU A 160 -19.80 19.28 9.12
C LEU A 160 -21.15 18.61 8.85
N LEU A 161 -21.30 17.31 9.13
CA LEU A 161 -22.59 16.63 8.97
C LEU A 161 -23.61 17.03 10.05
N GLN A 162 -23.17 17.32 11.27
CA GLN A 162 -24.04 17.76 12.38
C GLN A 162 -24.64 19.16 12.18
N TRP A 163 -24.09 19.98 11.29
CA TRP A 163 -24.54 21.36 11.05
C TRP A 163 -25.45 21.50 9.82
N VAL A 164 -25.69 20.39 9.12
CA VAL A 164 -26.54 20.34 7.91
C VAL A 164 -27.90 19.68 8.22
N GLU A 165 -28.08 19.14 9.43
CA GLU A 165 -29.37 18.79 10.03
C GLU A 165 -29.94 19.97 10.83
#